data_AF-A0A1T1HFC2-F1
#
_entry.id   AF-A0A1T1HFC2-F1
#
_cell.length_a   1.000
_cell.length_b   1.000
_cell.length_c   1.000
_cell.angle_alpha   90.00
_cell.angle_beta   90.00
_cell.angle_gamma   90.00
#
_symmetry.space_group_name_H-M   'P 1'
#
loop_
_entity.id
_entity.type
_entity.pdbx_description
1 polymer ?
#
loop_
_entity_poly.entity_id
_entity_poly.type
_entity_poly.pdbx_seq_one_letter_code
_entity_poly.pdbx_strand_id
1 'polypeptide(L)'
;MLKSTSKSAYGEGTLLGLIKFFSKEEHYLAFQAGMSLFRPPHYYRSLDTPGRGDRYDSCLGYWNRSLGDTLPELIDQNSFPLEIDLKNAESLLIHPVEEKHDSWVQCWSAIGSHNEFENSLERMINEFGKYFVILPPQNIEAYAKIMGCSRYGLVNYSSDPLKRSLITKDSSFSYQKEFRFFVGQCAKEEVTDKLIKDSSIKSLLCANATTIKLSCPSTGKDYFFSQGQEKIIIRPRIATPPITQFLRDND
;
A
#
# COMPACT_ATOMS: atom_id res chain seq x y z
N MET A 1 18.69 8.60 -12.75
CA MET A 1 17.96 9.89 -12.72
C MET A 1 16.69 9.73 -13.55
N LEU A 2 15.61 9.21 -12.96
CA LEU A 2 14.31 9.11 -13.62
C LEU A 2 13.47 10.31 -13.17
N LYS A 3 13.20 11.19 -14.12
CA LYS A 3 12.36 12.37 -13.94
C LYS A 3 10.95 11.93 -13.58
N SER A 4 10.35 12.67 -12.64
CA SER A 4 8.91 12.71 -12.39
C SER A 4 8.13 12.74 -13.71
N THR A 5 7.41 11.65 -13.99
CA THR A 5 6.28 11.65 -14.90
C THR A 5 5.09 11.04 -14.15
N SER A 6 4.38 11.88 -13.41
CA SER A 6 3.03 11.59 -12.90
C SER A 6 1.98 11.47 -14.03
N LYS A 7 2.40 11.18 -15.26
CA LYS A 7 1.58 11.31 -16.47
C LYS A 7 1.23 10.00 -17.19
N SER A 8 1.48 8.81 -16.61
CA SER A 8 1.04 7.56 -17.26
C SER A 8 0.61 6.42 -16.33
N ALA A 9 0.47 6.64 -15.02
CA ALA A 9 0.08 5.57 -14.10
C ALA A 9 -1.45 5.48 -13.88
N TYR A 10 -2.20 6.46 -14.39
CA TYR A 10 -3.64 6.40 -14.53
C TYR A 10 -3.96 6.09 -15.99
N GLY A 11 -4.58 4.94 -16.28
CA GLY A 11 -5.40 4.84 -17.48
C GLY A 11 -6.56 5.84 -17.33
N GLU A 12 -6.81 6.69 -18.33
CA GLU A 12 -7.90 7.70 -18.52
C GLU A 12 -8.50 8.50 -17.33
N GLY A 13 -8.17 8.22 -16.06
CA GLY A 13 -8.77 8.82 -14.87
C GLY A 13 -7.85 9.77 -14.11
N THR A 14 -8.45 10.53 -13.19
CA THR A 14 -7.75 11.52 -12.37
C THR A 14 -7.54 10.99 -10.97
N LEU A 15 -6.33 11.17 -10.42
CA LEU A 15 -6.04 10.93 -9.00
C LEU A 15 -6.76 11.98 -8.15
N LEU A 16 -7.63 11.51 -7.25
CA LEU A 16 -8.44 12.37 -6.38
C LEU A 16 -7.84 12.49 -4.97
N GLY A 17 -7.01 11.53 -4.56
CA GLY A 17 -6.24 11.58 -3.33
C GLY A 17 -5.63 10.24 -2.98
N LEU A 18 -4.81 10.23 -1.93
CA LEU A 18 -4.38 9.00 -1.28
C LEU A 18 -5.07 8.86 0.08
N ILE A 19 -5.49 7.66 0.43
CA ILE A 19 -6.06 7.33 1.73
C ILE A 19 -5.19 6.30 2.44
N LYS A 20 -4.97 6.49 3.74
CA LYS A 20 -4.28 5.54 4.59
C LYS A 20 -5.17 5.18 5.76
N PHE A 21 -5.39 3.88 5.95
CA PHE A 21 -6.20 3.32 7.02
C PHE A 21 -5.35 2.87 8.21
N PHE A 22 -5.97 2.88 9.38
CA PHE A 22 -5.41 2.44 10.65
C PHE A 22 -6.46 1.64 11.42
N SER A 23 -6.06 0.48 11.96
CA SER A 23 -6.92 -0.34 12.83
C SER A 23 -6.96 0.14 14.26
N LYS A 24 -6.01 0.99 14.66
CA LYS A 24 -5.94 1.54 16.01
C LYS A 24 -5.92 3.05 15.95
N GLU A 25 -6.73 3.66 16.82
CA GLU A 25 -6.81 5.12 16.96
C GLU A 25 -5.47 5.74 17.34
N GLU A 26 -4.73 5.10 18.26
CA GLU A 26 -3.42 5.56 18.70
C GLU A 26 -2.42 5.74 17.55
N HIS A 27 -2.45 4.83 16.56
CA HIS A 27 -1.58 4.92 15.39
C HIS A 27 -2.02 6.02 14.43
N TYR A 28 -3.33 6.22 14.27
CA TYR A 28 -3.91 7.31 13.50
C TYR A 28 -3.51 8.67 14.10
N LEU A 29 -3.69 8.85 15.40
CA LEU A 29 -3.34 10.07 16.12
C LEU A 29 -1.83 10.35 16.07
N ALA A 30 -1.00 9.32 16.27
CA ALA A 30 0.44 9.43 16.13
C ALA A 30 0.84 9.87 14.72
N PHE A 31 0.20 9.31 13.69
CA PHE A 31 0.46 9.69 12.29
C PHE A 31 0.12 11.16 12.03
N GLN A 32 -1.04 11.62 12.50
CA GLN A 32 -1.43 13.04 12.40
C GLN A 32 -0.51 13.98 13.17
N ALA A 33 0.09 13.51 14.27
CA ALA A 33 1.10 14.25 15.03
C ALA A 33 2.48 14.27 14.34
N GLY A 34 2.62 13.63 13.18
CA GLY A 34 3.84 13.64 12.38
C GLY A 34 4.68 12.37 12.46
N MET A 35 4.19 11.30 13.11
CA MET A 35 4.92 10.03 13.20
C MET A 35 4.61 9.14 11.99
N SER A 36 5.53 9.08 11.04
CA SER A 36 5.43 8.21 9.87
C SER A 36 6.33 6.98 10.01
N LEU A 37 5.70 5.82 10.03
CA LEU A 37 6.40 4.52 10.06
C LEU A 37 6.52 3.98 8.63
N PHE A 38 7.73 3.63 8.23
CA PHE A 38 8.03 2.91 6.99
C PHE A 38 8.57 1.53 7.35
N ARG A 39 8.02 0.49 6.73
CA ARG A 39 8.36 -0.90 7.05
C ARG A 39 9.13 -1.55 5.91
N PRO A 40 10.10 -2.43 6.19
CA PRO A 40 10.74 -3.22 5.14
C PRO A 40 9.78 -4.29 4.59
N PRO A 41 9.91 -4.72 3.32
CA PRO A 41 9.11 -5.81 2.74
C PRO A 41 9.12 -7.10 3.56
N HIS A 42 10.22 -7.42 4.25
CA HIS A 42 10.30 -8.59 5.13
C HIS A 42 9.21 -8.61 6.22
N TYR A 43 8.83 -7.43 6.74
CA TYR A 43 7.74 -7.32 7.71
C TYR A 43 6.43 -7.88 7.13
N TYR A 44 6.09 -7.52 5.90
CA TYR A 44 4.85 -7.96 5.25
C TYR A 44 4.92 -9.43 4.84
N ARG A 45 6.10 -9.92 4.46
CA ARG A 45 6.35 -11.33 4.16
C ARG A 45 6.12 -12.25 5.35
N SER A 46 6.36 -11.75 6.57
CA SER A 46 6.22 -12.53 7.81
C SER A 46 4.87 -12.36 8.50
N LEU A 47 4.01 -11.48 7.98
CA LEU A 47 2.72 -11.17 8.58
C LEU A 47 1.61 -12.08 8.00
N ASP A 48 0.80 -12.68 8.86
CA ASP A 48 -0.32 -13.56 8.45
C ASP A 48 -1.69 -12.84 8.48
N THR A 49 -1.68 -11.51 8.63
CA THR A 49 -2.93 -10.75 8.68
C THR A 49 -3.48 -10.53 7.27
N PRO A 50 -4.73 -10.90 6.97
CA PRO A 50 -5.35 -10.68 5.66
C PRO A 50 -5.23 -9.23 5.19
N GLY A 51 -4.94 -9.05 3.90
CA GLY A 51 -4.75 -7.74 3.26
C GLY A 51 -3.42 -7.04 3.60
N ARG A 52 -2.83 -7.29 4.76
CA ARG A 52 -1.56 -6.68 5.18
C ARG A 52 -0.37 -7.57 4.90
N GLY A 53 -0.52 -8.85 5.18
CA GLY A 53 0.46 -9.88 4.86
C GLY A 53 0.53 -10.11 3.37
N ASP A 54 1.75 -10.17 2.86
CA ASP A 54 2.03 -10.58 1.49
C ASP A 54 3.35 -11.36 1.52
N ARG A 55 3.22 -12.70 1.55
CA ARG A 55 4.35 -13.64 1.57
C ARG A 55 5.32 -13.37 0.41
N TYR A 56 4.85 -12.76 -0.68
CA TYR A 56 5.63 -12.50 -1.87
C TYR A 56 5.98 -11.02 -2.07
N ASP A 57 5.85 -10.18 -1.03
CA ASP A 57 6.18 -8.75 -1.15
C ASP A 57 7.66 -8.56 -1.54
N SER A 58 7.87 -7.90 -2.67
CA SER A 58 9.19 -7.61 -3.24
C SER A 58 10.09 -8.83 -3.52
N CYS A 59 9.49 -9.98 -3.81
CA CYS A 59 10.25 -11.20 -4.14
C CYS A 59 9.46 -12.13 -5.09
N LEU A 60 10.18 -13.08 -5.69
CA LEU A 60 9.60 -14.12 -6.53
C LEU A 60 9.02 -15.26 -5.67
N GLY A 61 9.68 -15.55 -4.55
CA GLY A 61 9.27 -16.58 -3.60
C GLY A 61 9.91 -16.37 -2.24
N TYR A 62 9.18 -16.69 -1.18
CA TYR A 62 9.68 -16.67 0.19
C TYR A 62 9.06 -17.82 0.97
N TRP A 63 9.90 -18.56 1.68
CA TRP A 63 9.52 -19.67 2.53
C TRP A 63 10.24 -19.51 3.87
N ASN A 64 9.54 -19.73 4.97
CA ASN A 64 10.11 -19.65 6.31
C ASN A 64 9.54 -20.77 7.20
N ARG A 65 10.43 -21.61 7.74
CA ARG A 65 10.05 -22.75 8.60
C ARG A 65 9.35 -22.31 9.89
N SER A 66 9.71 -21.16 10.45
CA SER A 66 9.03 -20.62 11.64
C SER A 66 7.57 -20.25 11.37
N LEU A 67 7.21 -20.05 10.10
CA LEU A 67 5.85 -19.78 9.64
C LEU A 67 5.13 -21.06 9.17
N GLY A 68 5.75 -22.23 9.34
CA GLY A 68 5.22 -23.53 8.95
C GLY A 68 5.51 -23.94 7.51
N ASP A 69 6.36 -23.20 6.78
CA ASP A 69 6.66 -23.52 5.38
C ASP A 69 7.69 -24.66 5.24
N THR A 70 7.49 -25.50 4.23
CA THR A 70 8.53 -26.43 3.75
C THR A 70 9.40 -25.73 2.72
N LEU A 71 10.72 -25.72 2.92
CA LEU A 71 11.65 -25.14 1.95
C LEU A 71 11.70 -26.03 0.68
N PRO A 72 11.67 -25.44 -0.53
CA PRO A 72 11.77 -26.20 -1.76
C PRO A 72 13.17 -26.78 -1.96
N GLU A 73 13.26 -27.90 -2.67
CA GLU A 73 14.53 -28.40 -3.19
C GLU A 73 14.96 -27.53 -4.39
N LEU A 74 16.22 -27.11 -4.41
CA LEU A 74 16.78 -26.31 -5.49
C LEU A 74 17.65 -27.19 -6.38
N ILE A 75 17.29 -27.28 -7.66
CA ILE A 75 17.98 -28.08 -8.67
C ILE A 75 18.47 -27.13 -9.77
N ASP A 76 19.79 -27.06 -9.97
CA ASP A 76 20.37 -26.39 -11.14
C ASP A 76 20.22 -27.31 -12.37
N GLN A 77 19.60 -26.80 -13.44
CA GLN A 77 19.40 -27.54 -14.69
C GLN A 77 20.63 -27.47 -15.62
N ASN A 78 21.55 -26.53 -15.39
CA ASN A 78 22.64 -26.21 -16.33
C ASN A 78 24.04 -26.57 -15.81
N SER A 79 24.13 -27.00 -14.55
CA SER A 79 25.37 -27.49 -13.93
C SER A 79 25.07 -28.84 -13.29
N PHE A 80 26.04 -29.75 -13.23
CA PHE A 80 26.00 -30.93 -12.35
C PHE A 80 25.34 -30.58 -11.02
N PRO A 81 24.45 -31.41 -10.46
CA PRO A 81 23.52 -30.99 -9.41
C PRO A 81 24.27 -30.35 -8.26
N LEU A 82 24.26 -29.02 -8.21
CA LEU A 82 24.64 -28.28 -7.03
C LEU A 82 23.42 -28.35 -6.12
N GLU A 83 23.32 -29.45 -5.38
CA GLU A 83 22.33 -29.58 -4.33
C GLU A 83 22.68 -28.52 -3.28
N ILE A 84 21.95 -27.41 -3.29
CA ILE A 84 22.08 -26.39 -2.25
C ILE A 84 21.50 -27.01 -0.98
N ASP A 85 22.35 -27.37 -0.02
CA ASP A 85 21.90 -27.94 1.25
C ASP A 85 21.20 -26.88 2.10
N LEU A 86 19.86 -26.92 2.10
CA LEU A 86 19.00 -26.06 2.91
C LEU A 86 18.62 -26.68 4.26
N LYS A 87 19.22 -27.81 4.68
CA LYS A 87 18.84 -28.50 5.95
C LYS A 87 18.91 -27.59 7.16
N ASN A 88 19.89 -26.68 7.20
CA ASN A 88 20.06 -25.74 8.32
C ASN A 88 19.52 -24.33 8.03
N ALA A 89 18.94 -24.09 6.85
CA ALA A 89 18.34 -22.79 6.53
C ALA A 89 17.00 -22.63 7.25
N GLU A 90 16.78 -21.48 7.89
CA GLU A 90 15.48 -21.13 8.49
C GLU A 90 14.49 -20.66 7.43
N SER A 91 14.96 -19.86 6.47
CA SER A 91 14.14 -19.31 5.40
C SER A 91 14.90 -19.29 4.07
N LEU A 92 14.14 -19.26 2.98
CA LEU A 92 14.62 -19.08 1.62
C LEU A 92 13.89 -17.90 0.99
N LEU A 93 14.65 -16.99 0.37
CA LEU A 93 14.13 -15.87 -0.41
C LEU A 93 14.69 -15.94 -1.82
N ILE A 94 13.81 -15.84 -2.82
CA ILE A 94 14.19 -15.73 -4.23
C ILE A 94 13.72 -14.37 -4.72
N HIS A 95 14.62 -13.58 -5.30
CA HIS A 95 14.32 -12.26 -5.84
C HIS A 95 15.01 -12.06 -7.20
N PRO A 96 14.55 -11.10 -8.03
CA PRO A 96 15.22 -10.77 -9.28
C PRO A 96 16.66 -10.30 -9.04
N VAL A 97 17.59 -10.63 -9.93
CA VAL A 97 19.02 -10.29 -9.76
C VAL A 97 19.26 -8.78 -9.83
N GLU A 98 18.36 -8.05 -10.47
CA GLU A 98 18.34 -6.60 -10.62
C GLU A 98 17.84 -5.89 -9.36
N GLU A 99 17.19 -6.60 -8.44
CA GLU A 99 16.60 -6.04 -7.20
C GLU A 99 17.23 -6.66 -5.95
N LYS A 100 18.54 -6.42 -5.77
CA LYS A 100 19.33 -6.95 -4.65
C LYS A 100 19.03 -6.34 -3.28
N HIS A 101 18.35 -5.19 -3.26
CA HIS A 101 18.03 -4.45 -2.04
C HIS A 101 16.53 -4.10 -2.01
N ASP A 102 16.00 -4.03 -0.81
CA ASP A 102 14.67 -3.48 -0.54
C ASP A 102 14.75 -1.98 -0.27
N SER A 103 13.62 -1.38 0.06
CA SER A 103 13.52 -0.03 0.63
C SER A 103 12.50 -0.05 1.77
N TRP A 104 12.63 0.85 2.73
CA TRP A 104 11.54 1.04 3.69
C TRP A 104 10.35 1.65 2.96
N VAL A 105 9.20 0.99 3.02
CA VAL A 105 7.99 1.40 2.29
C VAL A 105 6.90 1.89 3.24
N GLN A 106 6.18 2.90 2.78
CA GLN A 106 4.91 3.27 3.37
C GLN A 106 3.82 3.22 2.31
N CYS A 107 2.82 2.39 2.59
CA CYS A 107 1.74 2.10 1.66
C CYS A 107 0.50 2.95 1.96
N TRP A 108 -0.13 3.41 0.89
CA TRP A 108 -1.38 4.15 0.82
C TRP A 108 -2.27 3.53 -0.26
N SER A 109 -3.56 3.84 -0.26
CA SER A 109 -4.46 3.49 -1.37
C SER A 109 -4.78 4.73 -2.18
N ALA A 110 -4.74 4.61 -3.51
CA ALA A 110 -5.13 5.67 -4.42
C ALA A 110 -6.65 5.68 -4.62
N ILE A 111 -7.25 6.87 -4.49
CA ILE A 111 -8.64 7.13 -4.85
C ILE A 111 -8.63 7.83 -6.20
N GLY A 112 -9.32 7.26 -7.19
CA GLY A 112 -9.34 7.77 -8.56
C GLY A 112 -10.74 7.82 -9.13
N SER A 113 -10.96 8.67 -10.14
CA SER A 113 -12.29 8.82 -10.76
C SER A 113 -12.80 7.55 -11.47
N HIS A 114 -11.89 6.66 -11.89
CA HIS A 114 -12.20 5.45 -12.65
C HIS A 114 -11.38 4.23 -12.19
N ASN A 115 -10.92 4.21 -10.94
CA ASN A 115 -10.13 3.08 -10.44
C ASN A 115 -10.94 2.08 -9.60
N GLU A 116 -12.25 2.30 -9.45
CA GLU A 116 -13.19 1.43 -8.75
C GLU A 116 -12.82 1.17 -7.27
N PHE A 117 -12.10 2.11 -6.65
CA PHE A 117 -11.70 1.99 -5.25
C PHE A 117 -12.91 1.86 -4.31
N GLU A 118 -14.03 2.48 -4.65
CA GLU A 118 -15.28 2.42 -3.91
C GLU A 118 -15.84 1.00 -3.76
N ASN A 119 -15.60 0.13 -4.74
CA ASN A 119 -15.99 -1.29 -4.68
C ASN A 119 -15.14 -2.09 -3.66
N SER A 120 -14.01 -1.52 -3.23
CA SER A 120 -13.06 -2.17 -2.31
C SER A 120 -13.21 -1.66 -0.88
N LEU A 121 -13.99 -0.61 -0.63
CA LEU A 121 -14.05 0.07 0.68
C LEU A 121 -14.37 -0.86 1.85
N GLU A 122 -15.37 -1.74 1.71
CA GLU A 122 -15.77 -2.65 2.79
C GLU A 122 -14.62 -3.56 3.20
N ARG A 123 -13.96 -4.15 2.20
CA ARG A 123 -12.78 -4.98 2.40
C ARG A 123 -11.63 -4.18 3.01
N MET A 124 -11.37 -2.97 2.53
CA MET A 124 -10.32 -2.09 3.05
C MET A 124 -10.54 -1.76 4.53
N ILE A 125 -11.79 -1.48 4.94
CA ILE A 125 -12.12 -1.22 6.36
C ILE A 125 -11.89 -2.47 7.21
N ASN A 126 -12.35 -3.62 6.74
CA ASN A 126 -12.24 -4.88 7.47
C ASN A 126 -10.77 -5.31 7.67
N GLU A 127 -9.92 -5.12 6.66
CA GLU A 127 -8.51 -5.55 6.71
C GLU A 127 -7.57 -4.49 7.32
N PHE A 128 -7.82 -3.20 7.06
CA PHE A 128 -6.90 -2.11 7.46
C PHE A 128 -7.42 -1.22 8.58
N GLY A 129 -8.72 -1.20 8.82
CA GLY A 129 -9.35 -0.48 9.92
C GLY A 129 -10.18 0.74 9.50
N LYS A 130 -10.85 1.31 10.49
CA LYS A 130 -11.85 2.38 10.32
C LYS A 130 -11.35 3.81 10.50
N TYR A 131 -10.14 3.97 11.01
CA TYR A 131 -9.51 5.28 11.13
C TYR A 131 -8.74 5.55 9.84
N PHE A 132 -8.78 6.77 9.33
CA PHE A 132 -8.10 7.09 8.09
C PHE A 132 -7.60 8.52 8.05
N VAL A 133 -6.62 8.76 7.19
CA VAL A 133 -6.20 10.10 6.77
C VAL A 133 -6.23 10.17 5.25
N ILE A 134 -6.39 11.38 4.74
CA ILE A 134 -6.40 11.65 3.30
C ILE A 134 -5.28 12.64 2.99
N LEU A 135 -4.47 12.30 1.99
CA LEU A 135 -3.45 13.15 1.42
C LEU A 135 -3.95 13.64 0.04
N PRO A 136 -4.24 14.95 -0.11
CA PRO A 136 -4.64 15.53 -1.38
C PRO A 136 -3.58 15.35 -2.47
N PRO A 137 -3.97 15.19 -3.75
CA PRO A 137 -3.04 14.98 -4.86
C PRO A 137 -1.94 16.05 -4.95
N GLN A 138 -2.30 17.31 -4.74
CA GLN A 138 -1.37 18.45 -4.79
C GLN A 138 -0.31 18.42 -3.67
N ASN A 139 -0.53 17.65 -2.61
CA ASN A 139 0.38 17.55 -1.46
C ASN A 139 1.28 16.32 -1.51
N ILE A 140 1.14 15.42 -2.50
CA ILE A 140 1.91 14.18 -2.60
C ILE A 140 3.42 14.45 -2.73
N GLU A 141 3.81 15.38 -3.59
CA GLU A 141 5.22 15.73 -3.78
C GLU A 141 5.82 16.37 -2.52
N ALA A 142 5.07 17.27 -1.89
CA ALA A 142 5.47 17.87 -0.62
C ALA A 142 5.65 16.80 0.47
N TYR A 143 4.72 15.85 0.57
CA TYR A 143 4.81 14.73 1.51
C TYR A 143 6.06 13.88 1.25
N ALA A 144 6.31 13.51 0.00
CA ALA A 144 7.49 12.74 -0.38
C ALA A 144 8.79 13.47 -0.01
N LYS A 145 8.84 14.79 -0.22
CA LYS A 145 10.00 15.62 0.12
C LYS A 145 10.25 15.65 1.64
N ILE A 146 9.21 15.89 2.44
CA ILE A 146 9.32 15.90 3.91
C ILE A 146 9.78 14.54 4.43
N MET A 147 9.27 13.45 3.86
CA MET A 147 9.65 12.08 4.25
C MET A 147 11.01 11.64 3.71
N GLY A 148 11.68 12.45 2.88
CA GLY A 148 12.96 12.07 2.26
C GLY A 148 12.82 10.86 1.33
N CYS A 149 11.68 10.73 0.65
CA CYS A 149 11.42 9.63 -0.26
C CYS A 149 12.30 9.74 -1.51
N SER A 150 13.03 8.68 -1.83
CA SER A 150 13.86 8.59 -3.05
C SER A 150 13.01 8.30 -4.29
N ARG A 151 11.86 7.66 -4.08
CA ARG A 151 10.88 7.28 -5.11
C ARG A 151 9.50 7.20 -4.48
N TYR A 152 8.47 7.39 -5.29
CA TYR A 152 7.09 7.07 -4.94
C TYR A 152 6.25 6.83 -6.19
N GLY A 153 5.15 6.09 -6.06
CA GLY A 153 4.25 5.85 -7.19
C GLY A 153 3.25 4.73 -6.95
N LEU A 154 2.40 4.50 -7.96
CA LEU A 154 1.44 3.40 -7.98
C LEU A 154 2.15 2.06 -8.12
N VAL A 155 1.57 1.06 -7.44
CA VAL A 155 1.95 -0.34 -7.57
C VAL A 155 1.24 -0.95 -8.77
N ASN A 156 2.00 -1.71 -9.57
CA ASN A 156 1.47 -2.53 -10.65
C ASN A 156 0.98 -3.86 -10.11
N TYR A 157 0.13 -4.53 -10.89
CA TYR A 157 -0.43 -5.82 -10.51
C TYR A 157 -0.23 -6.83 -11.62
N SER A 158 0.22 -8.02 -11.28
CA SER A 158 0.37 -9.12 -12.23
C SER A 158 0.03 -10.45 -11.59
N SER A 159 -0.57 -11.36 -12.36
CA SER A 159 -0.72 -12.77 -12.00
C SER A 159 0.54 -13.58 -12.32
N ASP A 160 1.50 -13.00 -13.04
CA ASP A 160 2.79 -13.63 -13.37
C ASP A 160 3.76 -13.44 -12.19
N PRO A 161 4.15 -14.52 -11.47
CA PRO A 161 5.05 -14.42 -10.32
C PRO A 161 6.41 -13.82 -10.67
N LEU A 162 6.87 -13.97 -11.91
CA LEU A 162 8.18 -13.49 -12.37
C LEU A 162 8.23 -11.96 -12.50
N LYS A 163 7.07 -11.28 -12.45
CA LYS A 163 6.98 -9.82 -12.50
C LYS A 163 6.93 -9.15 -11.13
N ARG A 164 6.86 -9.94 -10.05
CA ARG A 164 6.82 -9.42 -8.68
C ARG A 164 8.10 -8.67 -8.34
N SER A 165 7.95 -7.51 -7.71
CA SER A 165 9.05 -6.58 -7.40
C SER A 165 8.61 -5.56 -6.34
N LEU A 166 9.50 -4.64 -5.94
CA LEU A 166 9.16 -3.53 -5.04
C LEU A 166 7.95 -2.70 -5.51
N ILE A 167 7.66 -2.70 -6.81
CA ILE A 167 6.60 -1.90 -7.45
C ILE A 167 5.52 -2.74 -8.12
N THR A 168 5.55 -4.07 -7.99
CA THR A 168 4.57 -4.97 -8.61
C THR A 168 4.14 -6.05 -7.63
N LYS A 169 2.85 -6.12 -7.33
CA LYS A 169 2.23 -7.13 -6.47
C LYS A 169 1.43 -8.15 -7.28
N ASP A 170 1.03 -9.20 -6.59
CA ASP A 170 0.07 -10.15 -7.12
C ASP A 170 -1.28 -9.47 -7.42
N SER A 171 -1.92 -9.86 -8.53
CA SER A 171 -3.22 -9.34 -8.96
C SER A 171 -4.35 -9.47 -7.92
N SER A 172 -4.26 -10.44 -7.02
CA SER A 172 -5.20 -10.61 -5.91
C SER A 172 -5.23 -9.43 -4.94
N PHE A 173 -4.18 -8.59 -4.90
CA PHE A 173 -4.10 -7.37 -4.09
C PHE A 173 -4.55 -6.10 -4.83
N SER A 174 -5.00 -6.21 -6.09
CA SER A 174 -5.35 -5.03 -6.91
C SER A 174 -6.48 -4.17 -6.35
N TYR A 175 -7.34 -4.72 -5.49
CA TYR A 175 -8.38 -3.97 -4.77
C TYR A 175 -7.80 -2.87 -3.85
N GLN A 176 -6.55 -3.01 -3.40
CA GLN A 176 -5.90 -2.04 -2.52
C GLN A 176 -5.55 -0.73 -3.24
N LYS A 177 -5.43 -0.75 -4.57
CA LYS A 177 -5.02 0.40 -5.40
C LYS A 177 -3.77 1.08 -4.83
N GLU A 178 -2.80 0.27 -4.40
CA GLU A 178 -1.67 0.67 -3.58
C GLU A 178 -0.77 1.72 -4.27
N PHE A 179 -0.37 2.70 -3.48
CA PHE A 179 0.62 3.73 -3.78
C PHE A 179 1.71 3.65 -2.71
N ARG A 180 2.97 3.52 -3.12
CA ARG A 180 4.11 3.35 -2.23
C ARG A 180 4.99 4.60 -2.22
N PHE A 181 5.40 4.99 -1.02
CA PHE A 181 6.54 5.87 -0.79
C PHE A 181 7.74 5.04 -0.35
N PHE A 182 8.91 5.29 -0.95
CA PHE A 182 10.13 4.53 -0.70
C PHE A 182 11.20 5.42 -0.07
N VAL A 183 11.78 4.98 1.04
CA VAL A 183 12.87 5.68 1.75
C VAL A 183 14.10 4.78 1.78
N GLY A 184 15.25 5.31 1.35
CA GLY A 184 16.55 4.64 1.44
C GLY A 184 16.63 3.29 0.73
N GLN A 185 17.63 2.50 1.12
CA GLN A 185 17.82 1.11 0.71
C GLN A 185 18.07 0.28 1.97
N CYS A 186 17.53 -0.94 2.02
CA CYS A 186 17.76 -1.89 3.10
C CYS A 186 18.06 -3.29 2.57
N ALA A 187 18.61 -4.15 3.43
CA ALA A 187 18.80 -5.56 3.12
C ALA A 187 17.44 -6.26 2.97
N LYS A 188 17.41 -7.38 2.23
CA LYS A 188 16.20 -8.18 2.04
C LYS A 188 15.72 -8.85 3.35
N GLU A 189 16.58 -8.91 4.35
CA GLU A 189 16.34 -9.49 5.67
C GLU A 189 16.07 -8.42 6.73
N GLU A 190 16.02 -7.14 6.35
CA GLU A 190 15.74 -6.05 7.29
C GLU A 190 14.37 -6.24 7.93
N VAL A 191 14.31 -6.27 9.26
CA VAL A 191 13.09 -6.41 10.06
C VAL A 191 12.73 -5.15 10.84
N THR A 192 13.64 -4.18 10.89
CA THR A 192 13.51 -2.97 11.69
C THR A 192 12.77 -1.89 10.91
N ASP A 193 11.71 -1.39 11.51
CA ASP A 193 10.96 -0.26 10.96
C ASP A 193 11.79 1.03 10.99
N LYS A 194 11.58 1.89 9.99
CA LYS A 194 12.13 3.24 9.93
C LYS A 194 11.08 4.26 10.32
N LEU A 195 11.30 4.91 11.46
CA LEU A 195 10.43 5.97 11.97
C LEU A 195 10.93 7.35 11.55
N ILE A 196 10.06 8.13 10.92
CA ILE A 196 10.31 9.54 10.58
C ILE A 196 9.32 10.39 11.36
N LYS A 197 9.83 11.43 12.05
CA LYS A 197 9.02 12.36 12.83
C LYS A 197 9.11 13.74 12.21
N ASP A 198 8.01 14.21 11.63
CA ASP A 198 7.88 15.57 11.14
C ASP A 198 6.43 16.07 11.27
N SER A 199 6.23 17.04 12.16
CA SER A 199 4.90 17.61 12.43
C SER A 199 4.31 18.36 11.24
N SER A 200 5.13 18.75 10.26
CA SER A 200 4.70 19.44 9.04
C SER A 200 3.80 18.56 8.17
N ILE A 201 3.79 17.24 8.36
CA ILE A 201 2.82 16.34 7.70
C ILE A 201 1.38 16.77 7.99
N LYS A 202 1.10 17.25 9.21
CA LYS A 202 -0.26 17.63 9.63
C LYS A 202 -0.90 18.66 8.69
N SER A 203 -0.12 19.61 8.18
CA SER A 203 -0.62 20.64 7.26
C SER A 203 -0.88 20.12 5.84
N LEU A 204 -0.32 18.96 5.49
CA LEU A 204 -0.53 18.33 4.18
C LEU A 204 -1.78 17.45 4.14
N LEU A 205 -2.24 16.95 5.29
CA LEU A 205 -3.39 16.06 5.37
C LEU A 205 -4.71 16.82 5.41
N CYS A 206 -5.78 16.21 4.92
CA CYS A 206 -7.14 16.63 5.25
C CYS A 206 -7.49 16.22 6.68
N ALA A 207 -6.88 16.87 7.68
CA ALA A 207 -7.00 16.47 9.09
C ALA A 207 -8.43 16.53 9.65
N ASN A 208 -9.33 17.30 9.03
CA ASN A 208 -10.73 17.47 9.46
C ASN A 208 -11.72 16.64 8.61
N ALA A 209 -11.24 15.77 7.73
CA ALA A 209 -12.13 14.91 6.94
C ALA A 209 -12.63 13.77 7.82
N THR A 210 -13.83 13.91 8.37
CA THR A 210 -14.49 12.90 9.21
C THR A 210 -15.36 11.96 8.40
N THR A 211 -15.79 12.38 7.20
CA THR A 211 -16.61 11.56 6.30
C THR A 211 -16.13 11.66 4.85
N ILE A 212 -16.06 10.52 4.17
CA ILE A 212 -15.77 10.40 2.75
C ILE A 212 -17.06 10.08 2.00
N LYS A 213 -17.31 10.80 0.91
CA LYS A 213 -18.30 10.44 -0.11
C LYS A 213 -17.58 10.06 -1.41
N LEU A 214 -17.71 8.80 -1.83
CA LEU A 214 -17.27 8.31 -3.14
C LEU A 214 -18.48 8.00 -4.03
N SER A 215 -18.50 8.54 -5.25
CA SER A 215 -19.54 8.24 -6.23
C SER A 215 -19.07 7.18 -7.21
N CYS A 216 -19.79 6.08 -7.33
CA CYS A 216 -19.55 4.99 -8.27
C CYS A 216 -20.35 5.22 -9.56
N PRO A 217 -19.72 5.58 -10.69
CA PRO A 217 -20.44 5.82 -11.94
C PRO A 217 -21.07 4.55 -12.51
N SER A 218 -20.38 3.40 -12.41
CA SER A 218 -20.83 2.14 -12.99
C SER A 218 -22.10 1.58 -12.33
N THR A 219 -22.28 1.82 -11.03
CA THR A 219 -23.44 1.35 -10.27
C THR A 219 -24.49 2.43 -10.01
N GLY A 220 -24.17 3.71 -10.27
CA GLY A 220 -25.04 4.84 -9.94
C GLY A 220 -25.28 5.01 -8.43
N LYS A 221 -24.30 4.64 -7.59
CA LYS A 221 -24.39 4.67 -6.13
C LYS A 221 -23.37 5.63 -5.51
N ASP A 222 -23.74 6.25 -4.40
CA ASP A 222 -22.84 7.00 -3.53
C ASP A 222 -22.54 6.17 -2.28
N TYR A 223 -21.25 6.05 -1.96
CA TYR A 223 -20.69 5.35 -0.80
C TYR A 223 -20.24 6.40 0.21
N PHE A 224 -20.74 6.28 1.44
CA PHE A 224 -20.38 7.14 2.55
C PHE A 224 -19.66 6.33 3.63
N PHE A 225 -18.54 6.84 4.10
CA PHE A 225 -17.73 6.20 5.13
C PHE A 225 -17.24 7.26 6.11
N SER A 226 -17.54 7.06 7.40
CA SER A 226 -17.19 7.99 8.47
C SER A 226 -16.10 7.41 9.35
N GLN A 227 -15.20 8.28 9.79
CA GLN A 227 -14.06 7.93 10.62
C GLN A 227 -14.53 7.29 11.93
N GLY A 228 -13.89 6.19 12.32
CA GLY A 228 -14.24 5.49 13.56
C GLY A 228 -15.43 4.54 13.42
N GLN A 229 -16.13 4.52 12.29
CA GLN A 229 -17.29 3.65 12.04
C GLN A 229 -16.90 2.47 11.14
N GLU A 230 -17.39 1.27 11.43
CA GLU A 230 -17.20 0.08 10.56
C GLU A 230 -18.34 -0.09 9.55
N LYS A 231 -19.06 1.00 9.28
CA LYS A 231 -20.27 0.98 8.46
C LYS A 231 -20.10 1.87 7.24
N ILE A 232 -20.44 1.29 6.08
CA ILE A 232 -20.61 2.03 4.84
C ILE A 232 -22.10 2.26 4.61
N ILE A 233 -22.49 3.50 4.33
CA ILE A 233 -23.86 3.82 3.90
C ILE A 233 -23.84 3.95 2.39
N ILE A 234 -24.71 3.20 1.71
CA ILE A 234 -24.84 3.21 0.25
C ILE A 234 -26.17 3.85 -0.11
N ARG A 235 -26.17 4.87 -0.97
CA ARG A 235 -27.38 5.55 -1.44
C ARG A 235 -27.44 5.59 -2.97
N PRO A 236 -28.64 5.57 -3.58
CA PRO A 236 -28.78 5.90 -4.99
C PRO A 236 -28.26 7.30 -5.26
N ARG A 237 -27.54 7.46 -6.36
CA ARG A 237 -26.99 8.75 -6.74
C ARG A 237 -28.10 9.64 -7.30
N ILE A 238 -28.37 10.76 -6.62
CA ILE A 238 -29.25 11.81 -7.14
C ILE A 238 -28.48 12.50 -8.27
N ALA A 239 -29.12 12.74 -9.42
CA ALA A 239 -28.51 13.28 -10.64
C ALA A 239 -27.70 14.56 -10.35
N THR A 240 -26.41 14.37 -10.04
CA THR A 240 -25.41 15.40 -9.82
C THR A 240 -24.08 14.87 -10.35
N PRO A 241 -23.23 15.74 -10.93
CA PRO A 241 -21.96 15.34 -11.50
C PRO A 241 -21.05 14.65 -10.46
N PRO A 242 -20.12 13.77 -10.88
CA PRO A 242 -19.31 12.99 -9.95
C PRO A 242 -18.35 13.92 -9.25
N ILE A 243 -18.64 14.23 -7.99
CA ILE A 243 -17.74 14.97 -7.12
C ILE A 243 -17.41 14.05 -5.96
N THR A 244 -16.15 13.65 -5.86
CA THR A 244 -15.63 13.11 -4.61
C THR A 244 -15.56 14.27 -3.63
N GLN A 245 -16.33 14.19 -2.56
CA GLN A 245 -16.38 15.20 -1.52
C GLN A 245 -15.83 14.62 -0.22
N PHE A 246 -14.87 15.33 0.36
CA PHE A 246 -14.41 15.08 1.72
C PHE A 246 -15.21 16.00 2.64
N LEU A 247 -16.17 15.41 3.34
CA LEU A 247 -17.12 16.13 4.18
C LEU A 247 -16.49 16.33 5.57
N ARG A 248 -16.67 17.54 6.10
CA ARG A 248 -16.35 17.89 7.49
C ARG A 248 -17.62 17.68 8.34
N ASP A 249 -17.46 17.39 9.62
CA ASP A 249 -18.60 17.42 10.55
C ASP A 249 -19.15 18.86 10.61
N ASN A 250 -20.39 19.01 10.11
CA ASN A 250 -21.35 20.12 10.19
C ASN A 250 -20.82 21.57 10.06
N ASP A 251 -21.26 22.24 8.99
CA ASP A 251 -21.80 23.61 9.10
C ASP A 251 -23.08 23.59 9.96
#